data_AF-M1BF16-F1
#
_entry.id   AF-M1BF16-F1
#
_cell.length_a   1.000
_cell.length_b   1.000
_cell.length_c   1.000
_cell.angle_alpha   90.00
_cell.angle_beta   90.00
_cell.angle_gamma   90.00
#
_symmetry.space_group_name_H-M   'P 1'
#
loop_
_entity.id
_entity.type
_entity.pdbx_description
1 polymer ?
#
loop_
_entity_poly.entity_id
_entity_poly.type
_entity_poly.pdbx_seq_one_letter_code
_entity_poly.pdbx_strand_id
1 'polypeptide(L)'
;MKLYICRGTCQPFCRSLPDDPLLECFTSTDDSSVQVDPSHAEMVKRAITENRSAVNGGFLLKLPFTTIFEYLQILRMIAVSLRSLGPSAMFYLAAAVSDFYVPWESMTMHKIQSASGPLDMRLAQVPKMLYVLRNEWAPVAFCISFKLETDTDILLGKADMALKKYKMHMVVANELQTRKEEVIVVTEQEKITVRRDTTQPGADVEDPLIKLVVDRHSAYIDA
;
A
#
# COMPACT_ATOMS: atom_id res chain seq x y z
N MET A 1 -0.74 -15.50 5.64
CA MET A 1 0.48 -14.88 5.09
C MET A 1 0.12 -13.54 4.44
N LYS A 2 0.89 -12.48 4.70
CA LYS A 2 0.76 -11.15 4.10
C LYS A 2 1.88 -10.94 3.08
N LEU A 3 1.51 -10.59 1.84
CA LEU A 3 2.47 -10.22 0.79
C LEU A 3 2.54 -8.69 0.73
N TYR A 4 3.70 -8.13 1.06
CA TYR A 4 3.91 -6.68 1.15
C TYR A 4 4.75 -6.19 -0.03
N ILE A 5 4.08 -5.67 -1.05
CA ILE A 5 4.71 -5.01 -2.20
C ILE A 5 4.91 -3.53 -1.86
N CYS A 6 6.16 -3.06 -1.81
CA CYS A 6 6.44 -1.70 -1.35
C CYS A 6 7.67 -1.08 -2.02
N ARG A 7 7.70 0.26 -2.04
CA ARG A 7 8.84 1.05 -2.50
C ARG A 7 9.47 1.78 -1.32
N GLY A 8 10.41 1.15 -0.62
CA GLY A 8 11.44 1.77 0.24
C GLY A 8 11.07 2.76 1.36
N THR A 9 9.82 3.24 1.48
CA THR A 9 9.49 4.44 2.27
C THR A 9 8.98 4.14 3.67
N CYS A 10 8.14 3.12 3.85
CA CYS A 10 7.64 2.71 5.16
C CYS A 10 7.57 1.18 5.20
N GLN A 11 8.17 0.57 6.22
CA GLN A 11 8.15 -0.89 6.40
C GLN A 11 7.27 -1.25 7.62
N PRO A 12 6.52 -2.37 7.56
CA PRO A 12 5.84 -2.90 8.74
C PRO A 12 6.83 -3.03 9.90
N PHE A 13 6.38 -2.68 11.10
CA PHE A 13 7.15 -2.67 12.36
C PHE A 13 8.23 -1.57 12.48
N CYS A 14 8.56 -0.86 11.40
CA CYS A 14 9.55 0.23 11.42
C CYS A 14 8.92 1.64 11.39
N ARG A 15 7.60 1.77 11.29
CA ARG A 15 6.90 3.07 11.18
C ARG A 15 7.10 3.99 12.38
N SER A 16 7.33 3.42 13.57
CA SER A 16 7.55 4.20 14.79
C SER A 16 8.99 4.69 14.93
N LEU A 17 9.93 4.08 14.20
CA LEU A 17 11.34 4.46 14.25
C LEU A 17 11.52 5.87 13.66
N PRO A 18 12.54 6.61 14.11
CA PRO A 18 12.84 7.93 13.55
C PRO A 18 13.28 7.85 12.08
N ASP A 19 13.43 9.02 11.44
CA ASP A 19 13.75 9.11 10.01
C ASP A 19 15.15 8.54 9.69
N ASP A 20 16.13 8.68 10.59
CA ASP A 20 17.43 8.01 10.51
C ASP A 20 17.67 7.07 11.70
N PRO A 21 17.11 5.84 11.67
CA PRO A 21 17.25 4.90 12.78
C PRO A 21 18.69 4.52 13.09
N LEU A 22 19.60 4.55 12.11
CA LEU A 22 21.00 4.17 12.32
C LEU A 22 21.75 5.20 13.15
N LEU A 23 21.52 6.49 12.89
CA LEU A 23 22.19 7.57 13.62
C LEU A 23 21.46 7.94 14.91
N GLU A 24 20.14 7.76 14.98
CA GLU A 24 19.34 8.20 16.12
C GLU A 24 19.09 7.11 17.17
N CYS A 25 19.01 5.84 16.75
CA CYS A 25 18.73 4.74 17.68
C CYS A 25 19.98 4.01 18.17
N PHE A 26 21.17 4.29 17.63
CA PHE A 26 22.38 3.55 17.99
C PHE A 26 23.51 4.48 18.42
N THR A 27 24.26 4.04 19.42
CA THR A 27 25.44 4.72 19.95
C THR A 27 26.66 3.81 19.83
N SER A 28 27.82 4.42 19.54
CA SER A 28 29.10 3.69 19.56
C SER A 28 29.56 3.54 21.01
N THR A 29 30.02 2.35 21.35
CA THR A 29 30.56 1.98 22.67
C THR A 29 31.98 1.49 22.48
N ASP A 30 32.95 2.29 22.93
CA ASP A 30 34.38 2.14 22.64
C ASP A 30 34.66 1.78 21.14
N ASP A 31 35.89 1.51 20.74
CA ASP A 31 36.24 1.36 19.31
C ASP A 31 35.73 0.05 18.67
N SER A 32 34.80 -0.71 19.28
CA SER A 32 34.47 -2.06 18.81
C SER A 32 33.00 -2.52 18.88
N SER A 33 32.09 -1.79 19.54
CA SER A 33 30.68 -2.21 19.59
C SER A 33 29.69 -1.07 19.39
N VAL A 34 28.53 -1.42 18.83
CA VAL A 34 27.38 -0.52 18.69
C VAL A 34 26.28 -1.02 19.62
N GLN A 35 25.67 -0.12 20.40
CA GLN A 35 24.54 -0.41 21.27
C GLN A 35 23.33 0.43 20.86
N VAL A 36 22.14 -0.02 21.26
CA VAL A 36 20.91 0.76 21.05
C VAL A 36 20.83 1.82 22.13
N ASP A 37 20.50 3.05 21.76
CA ASP A 37 20.24 4.13 22.72
C ASP A 37 19.11 3.71 23.68
N PRO A 38 19.30 3.83 25.01
CA PRO A 38 18.28 3.47 26.00
C PRO A 38 16.90 4.12 25.76
N SER A 39 16.84 5.33 25.19
CA SER A 39 15.56 6.01 24.90
C SER A 39 14.77 5.34 23.78
N HIS A 40 15.46 4.63 22.87
CA HIS A 40 14.86 3.96 21.71
C HIS A 40 14.81 2.43 21.87
N ALA A 41 15.40 1.87 22.93
CA ALA A 41 15.61 0.44 23.14
C ALA A 41 14.34 -0.39 22.97
N GLU A 42 13.23 -0.01 23.63
CA GLU A 42 11.98 -0.77 23.57
C GLU A 42 11.35 -0.74 22.16
N MET A 43 11.39 0.41 21.50
CA MET A 43 10.83 0.54 20.15
C MET A 43 11.62 -0.26 19.12
N VAL A 44 12.96 -0.19 19.16
CA VAL A 44 13.85 -0.96 18.28
C VAL A 44 13.71 -2.46 18.54
N LYS A 45 13.71 -2.87 19.81
CA LYS A 45 13.52 -4.27 20.22
C LYS A 45 12.20 -4.82 19.71
N ARG A 46 11.11 -4.06 19.89
CA ARG A 46 9.78 -4.42 19.37
C ARG A 46 9.80 -4.56 17.85
N ALA A 47 10.32 -3.57 17.13
CA ALA A 47 10.41 -3.56 15.68
C ALA A 47 11.14 -4.81 15.14
N ILE A 48 12.31 -5.14 15.70
CA ILE A 48 13.12 -6.29 15.31
C ILE A 48 12.41 -7.60 15.64
N THR A 49 11.89 -7.72 16.87
CA THR A 49 11.30 -8.97 17.36
C THR A 49 10.03 -9.32 16.59
N GLU A 50 9.11 -8.36 16.42
CA GLU A 50 7.86 -8.57 15.69
C GLU A 50 8.12 -8.84 14.21
N ASN A 51 9.06 -8.11 13.58
CA ASN A 51 9.41 -8.34 12.19
C ASN A 51 10.00 -9.75 11.98
N ARG A 52 10.97 -10.15 12.81
CA ARG A 52 11.58 -11.49 12.71
C ARG A 52 10.56 -12.59 12.97
N SER A 53 9.68 -12.42 13.95
CA SER A 53 8.60 -13.37 14.24
C SER A 53 7.68 -13.54 13.02
N ALA A 54 7.26 -12.42 12.39
CA ALA A 54 6.40 -12.46 11.22
C ALA A 54 7.07 -13.11 10.00
N VAL A 55 8.36 -12.85 9.76
CA VAL A 55 9.11 -13.44 8.65
C VAL A 55 9.38 -14.93 8.89
N ASN A 56 9.91 -15.30 10.06
CA ASN A 56 10.23 -16.69 10.40
C ASN A 56 8.99 -17.58 10.49
N GLY A 57 7.85 -17.03 10.90
CA GLY A 57 6.57 -17.72 10.90
C GLY A 57 5.90 -17.82 9.53
N GLY A 58 6.50 -17.30 8.46
CA GLY A 58 5.89 -17.30 7.11
C GLY A 58 4.66 -16.41 6.99
N PHE A 59 4.50 -15.43 7.90
CA PHE A 59 3.36 -14.51 7.92
C PHE A 59 3.62 -13.25 7.11
N LEU A 60 4.86 -12.93 6.76
CA LEU A 60 5.22 -11.74 5.98
C LEU A 60 6.27 -12.07 4.92
N LEU A 61 5.96 -11.76 3.65
CA LEU A 61 6.92 -11.73 2.55
C LEU A 61 6.97 -10.32 1.97
N LYS A 62 8.18 -9.75 1.89
CA LYS A 62 8.42 -8.39 1.36
C LYS A 62 8.94 -8.48 -0.06
N LEU A 63 8.33 -7.72 -0.98
CA LEU A 63 8.72 -7.67 -2.39
C LEU A 63 8.95 -6.21 -2.79
N PRO A 64 10.21 -5.76 -2.92
CA PRO A 64 10.51 -4.40 -3.32
C PRO A 64 10.19 -4.17 -4.80
N PHE A 65 9.75 -2.96 -5.14
CA PHE A 65 9.66 -2.49 -6.52
C PHE A 65 10.07 -1.02 -6.60
N THR A 66 10.51 -0.60 -7.78
CA THR A 66 10.88 0.79 -8.08
C THR A 66 10.08 1.35 -9.23
N THR A 67 9.91 0.56 -10.29
CA THR A 67 9.23 1.01 -11.52
C THR A 67 7.80 0.49 -11.61
N ILE A 68 6.99 1.15 -12.45
CA ILE A 68 5.64 0.67 -12.78
C ILE A 68 5.68 -0.73 -13.42
N PHE A 69 6.71 -1.02 -14.23
CA PHE A 69 6.85 -2.31 -14.90
C PHE A 69 7.06 -3.44 -13.89
N GLU A 70 7.98 -3.25 -12.94
CA GLU A 70 8.22 -4.20 -11.85
C GLU A 70 6.96 -4.42 -11.02
N TYR A 71 6.30 -3.33 -10.62
CA TYR A 71 5.06 -3.39 -9.85
C TYR A 71 3.99 -4.24 -10.56
N LEU A 72 3.77 -4.02 -11.85
CA LEU A 72 2.75 -4.74 -12.61
C LEU A 72 3.09 -6.22 -12.80
N GLN A 73 4.36 -6.56 -13.02
CA GLN A 73 4.78 -7.96 -13.13
C GLN A 73 4.64 -8.69 -11.78
N ILE A 74 5.09 -8.07 -10.68
CA ILE A 74 4.96 -8.63 -9.33
C ILE A 74 3.48 -8.81 -8.97
N LEU A 75 2.64 -7.81 -9.23
CA LEU A 75 1.20 -7.87 -8.99
C LEU A 75 0.56 -9.03 -9.76
N ARG A 76 0.91 -9.20 -11.05
CA ARG A 76 0.40 -10.30 -11.87
C ARG A 76 0.82 -11.66 -11.31
N MET A 77 2.10 -11.84 -10.99
CA MET A 77 2.63 -13.09 -10.45
C MET A 77 1.93 -13.48 -9.15
N ILE A 78 1.77 -12.52 -8.23
CA ILE A 78 1.03 -12.75 -6.99
C ILE A 78 -0.43 -13.07 -7.28
N ALA A 79 -1.09 -12.29 -8.13
CA ALA A 79 -2.50 -12.46 -8.42
C ALA A 79 -2.83 -13.84 -8.98
N VAL A 80 -2.07 -14.29 -9.97
CA VAL A 80 -2.22 -15.62 -10.56
C VAL A 80 -1.91 -16.71 -9.54
N SER A 81 -0.90 -16.51 -8.68
CA SER A 81 -0.54 -17.50 -7.65
C SER A 81 -1.59 -17.63 -6.54
N LEU A 82 -2.23 -16.52 -6.16
CA LEU A 82 -3.29 -16.51 -5.14
C LEU A 82 -4.66 -16.92 -5.68
N ARG A 83 -4.81 -17.10 -7.00
CA ARG A 83 -6.08 -17.44 -7.64
C ARG A 83 -6.73 -18.70 -7.06
N SER A 84 -5.92 -19.71 -6.72
CA SER A 84 -6.41 -20.98 -6.15
C SER A 84 -6.96 -20.84 -4.73
N LEU A 85 -6.67 -19.75 -4.03
CA LEU A 85 -7.21 -19.48 -2.70
C LEU A 85 -8.63 -18.89 -2.75
N GLY A 86 -9.11 -18.48 -3.92
CA GLY A 86 -10.47 -18.01 -4.13
C GLY A 86 -10.88 -16.89 -3.16
N PRO A 87 -12.05 -17.00 -2.50
CA PRO A 87 -12.53 -16.00 -1.55
C PRO A 87 -11.57 -15.71 -0.40
N SER A 88 -10.72 -16.67 -0.01
CA SER A 88 -9.78 -16.49 1.11
C SER A 88 -8.60 -15.56 0.77
N ALA A 89 -8.35 -15.26 -0.51
CA ALA A 89 -7.35 -14.26 -0.90
C ALA A 89 -7.92 -12.84 -0.80
N MET A 90 -7.12 -11.90 -0.29
CA MET A 90 -7.44 -10.47 -0.28
C MET A 90 -6.35 -9.66 -1.00
N PHE A 91 -6.76 -8.71 -1.84
CA PHE A 91 -5.90 -7.68 -2.40
C PHE A 91 -6.21 -6.33 -1.74
N TYR A 92 -5.24 -5.80 -1.00
CA TYR A 92 -5.30 -4.46 -0.39
C TYR A 92 -4.37 -3.51 -1.16
N LEU A 93 -4.92 -2.82 -2.16
CA LEU A 93 -4.15 -2.09 -3.18
C LEU A 93 -3.94 -0.61 -2.80
N ALA A 94 -3.08 -0.37 -1.82
CA ALA A 94 -2.79 0.97 -1.29
C ALA A 94 -1.62 1.70 -1.97
N ALA A 95 -0.96 1.08 -2.96
CA ALA A 95 0.14 1.70 -3.68
C ALA A 95 -0.34 2.87 -4.54
N ALA A 96 0.39 3.99 -4.52
CA ALA A 96 0.21 5.08 -5.46
C ALA A 96 0.87 4.71 -6.80
N VAL A 97 0.08 4.12 -7.70
CA VAL A 97 0.52 3.64 -9.01
C VAL A 97 0.45 4.78 -10.02
N SER A 98 1.48 4.95 -10.86
CA SER A 98 1.49 5.95 -11.93
C SER A 98 0.36 5.72 -12.93
N ASP A 99 -0.40 6.75 -13.26
CA ASP A 99 -1.44 6.69 -14.31
C ASP A 99 -0.87 6.75 -15.73
N PHE A 100 0.37 7.23 -15.86
CA PHE A 100 1.07 7.42 -17.12
C PHE A 100 2.49 6.84 -17.06
N TYR A 101 3.03 6.42 -18.20
CA TYR A 101 4.38 5.86 -18.33
C TYR A 101 4.98 6.16 -19.70
N VAL A 102 6.29 5.95 -19.84
CA VAL A 102 6.99 6.00 -21.14
C VAL A 102 7.11 4.56 -21.67
N PRO A 103 6.48 4.22 -22.82
CA PRO A 103 6.65 2.91 -23.46
C PRO A 103 8.12 2.60 -23.74
N TRP A 104 8.50 1.33 -23.61
CA TRP A 104 9.89 0.89 -23.78
C TRP A 104 10.43 1.25 -25.18
N GLU A 105 9.61 1.14 -26.22
CA GLU A 105 10.02 1.46 -27.60
C GLU A 105 10.33 2.95 -27.78
N SER A 106 9.80 3.81 -26.90
CA SER A 106 10.00 5.26 -26.92
C SER A 106 11.01 5.77 -25.88
N MET A 107 11.54 4.88 -25.03
CA MET A 107 12.44 5.26 -23.95
C MET A 107 13.86 5.52 -24.46
N THR A 108 14.37 6.73 -24.25
CA THR A 108 15.73 7.11 -24.67
C THR A 108 16.78 6.43 -23.79
N MET A 109 17.80 5.82 -24.39
CA MET A 109 18.89 5.14 -23.66
C MET A 109 19.81 6.09 -22.91
N HIS A 110 19.92 7.33 -23.38
CA HIS A 110 20.85 8.32 -22.83
C HIS A 110 20.09 9.49 -22.20
N LYS A 111 20.78 10.20 -21.30
CA LYS A 111 20.30 11.45 -20.72
C LYS A 111 19.81 12.38 -21.83
N ILE A 112 18.56 12.84 -21.72
CA ILE A 112 18.00 13.87 -22.59
C ILE A 112 18.85 15.13 -22.44
N GLN A 113 19.38 15.65 -23.54
CA GLN A 113 20.27 16.80 -23.53
C GLN A 113 19.48 18.09 -23.34
N SER A 114 20.00 19.00 -22.52
CA SER A 114 19.46 20.35 -22.37
C SER A 114 19.82 21.18 -23.62
N ALA A 115 18.99 21.10 -24.65
CA ALA A 115 19.04 21.99 -25.79
C ALA A 115 18.38 23.34 -25.46
N SER A 116 18.58 24.37 -26.29
CA SER A 116 17.85 25.64 -26.15
C SER A 116 16.38 25.44 -26.53
N GLY A 117 15.52 25.24 -25.54
CA GLY A 117 14.07 25.10 -25.72
C GLY A 117 13.37 24.41 -24.54
N PRO A 118 12.04 24.41 -24.49
CA PRO A 118 11.28 23.69 -23.48
C PRO A 118 11.41 22.16 -23.67
N LEU A 119 11.23 21.41 -22.57
CA LEU A 119 11.19 19.95 -22.60
C LEU A 119 9.76 19.46 -22.86
N ASP A 120 9.56 18.78 -23.98
CA ASP A 120 8.29 18.11 -24.30
C ASP A 120 8.35 16.63 -23.92
N MET A 121 7.50 16.21 -22.98
CA MET A 121 7.36 14.79 -22.60
C MET A 121 6.02 14.23 -23.05
N ARG A 122 6.05 13.11 -23.79
CA ARG A 122 4.86 12.34 -24.18
C ARG A 122 4.78 11.07 -23.36
N LEU A 123 3.68 10.91 -22.63
CA LEU A 123 3.42 9.74 -21.79
C LEU A 123 2.20 8.98 -22.31
N ALA A 124 2.29 7.66 -22.29
CA ALA A 124 1.15 6.78 -22.55
C ALA A 124 0.37 6.53 -21.25
N GLN A 125 -0.94 6.33 -21.36
CA GLN A 125 -1.77 5.92 -20.22
C GLN A 125 -1.45 4.48 -19.83
N VAL A 126 -1.33 4.21 -18.54
CA VAL A 126 -1.22 2.84 -18.03
C VAL A 126 -2.55 2.12 -18.30
N PRO A 127 -2.51 0.87 -18.82
CA PRO A 127 -3.72 0.09 -19.04
C PRO A 127 -4.53 -0.10 -17.75
N LYS A 128 -5.81 -0.43 -17.87
CA LYS A 128 -6.70 -0.57 -16.70
C LYS A 128 -6.47 -1.88 -15.94
N MET A 129 -5.32 -1.98 -15.28
CA MET A 129 -4.82 -3.21 -14.66
C MET A 129 -5.73 -3.80 -13.57
N LEU A 130 -6.49 -2.94 -12.87
CA LEU A 130 -7.48 -3.38 -11.88
C LEU A 130 -8.60 -4.22 -12.49
N TYR A 131 -9.00 -3.92 -13.72
CA TYR A 131 -9.99 -4.71 -14.44
C TYR A 131 -9.45 -6.11 -14.75
N VAL A 132 -8.20 -6.20 -15.21
CA VAL A 132 -7.54 -7.48 -15.52
C VAL A 132 -7.38 -8.32 -14.25
N LEU A 133 -6.98 -7.69 -13.13
CA LEU A 133 -6.91 -8.35 -11.83
C LEU A 133 -8.25 -9.01 -11.46
N ARG A 134 -9.35 -8.26 -11.58
CA ARG A 134 -10.70 -8.65 -11.15
C ARG A 134 -11.43 -9.62 -12.08
N ASN A 135 -11.04 -9.72 -13.35
CA ASN A 135 -11.73 -10.60 -14.31
C ASN A 135 -10.86 -11.77 -14.76
N GLU A 136 -9.54 -11.66 -14.73
CA GLU A 136 -8.64 -12.66 -15.30
C GLU A 136 -7.69 -13.27 -14.26
N TRP A 137 -6.98 -12.44 -13.48
CA TRP A 137 -5.91 -12.95 -12.62
C TRP A 137 -6.42 -13.56 -11.32
N ALA A 138 -7.31 -12.87 -10.61
CA ALA A 138 -7.84 -13.30 -9.31
C ALA A 138 -9.33 -12.92 -9.16
N PRO A 139 -10.23 -13.49 -9.98
CA PRO A 139 -11.61 -13.02 -10.09
C PRO A 139 -12.48 -13.22 -8.84
N VAL A 140 -12.12 -14.19 -8.00
CA VAL A 140 -12.86 -14.55 -6.77
C VAL A 140 -12.19 -13.96 -5.52
N ALA A 141 -11.06 -13.28 -5.65
CA ALA A 141 -10.38 -12.71 -4.49
C ALA A 141 -11.06 -11.44 -3.99
N PHE A 142 -11.00 -11.21 -2.68
CA PHE A 142 -11.54 -10.02 -2.07
C PHE A 142 -10.67 -8.78 -2.38
N CYS A 143 -11.10 -7.90 -3.28
CA CYS A 143 -10.28 -6.77 -3.71
C CYS A 143 -10.76 -5.42 -3.14
N ILE A 144 -9.80 -4.71 -2.55
CA ILE A 144 -9.91 -3.38 -1.99
C ILE A 144 -8.93 -2.46 -2.72
N SER A 145 -9.39 -1.27 -3.11
CA SER A 145 -8.54 -0.25 -3.72
C SER A 145 -8.60 1.08 -2.98
N PHE A 146 -7.61 1.94 -3.20
CA PHE A 146 -7.51 3.23 -2.54
C PHE A 146 -7.73 4.38 -3.53
N LYS A 147 -8.37 5.44 -3.05
CA LYS A 147 -8.46 6.73 -3.73
C LYS A 147 -8.01 7.84 -2.79
N LEU A 148 -7.18 8.73 -3.32
CA LEU A 148 -6.61 9.85 -2.62
C LEU A 148 -6.90 11.10 -3.44
N GLU A 149 -7.57 12.07 -2.85
CA GLU A 149 -7.88 13.36 -3.48
C GLU A 149 -7.76 14.46 -2.42
N THR A 150 -7.90 15.72 -2.86
CA THR A 150 -7.90 16.90 -1.99
C THR A 150 -9.29 17.51 -1.82
N ASP A 151 -10.30 16.95 -2.49
CA ASP A 151 -11.69 17.41 -2.47
C ASP A 151 -12.61 16.19 -2.27
N THR A 152 -13.47 16.26 -1.25
CA THR A 152 -14.29 15.14 -0.79
C THR A 152 -15.38 14.75 -1.79
N ASP A 153 -15.98 15.70 -2.50
CA ASP A 153 -17.05 15.40 -3.47
C ASP A 153 -16.46 14.69 -4.70
N ILE A 154 -15.32 15.17 -5.19
CA ILE A 154 -14.56 14.52 -6.26
C ILE A 154 -14.09 13.13 -5.81
N LEU A 155 -13.63 13.02 -4.57
CA LEU A 155 -13.15 11.76 -4.00
C LEU A 155 -14.25 10.69 -4.00
N LEU A 156 -15.43 11.00 -3.50
CA LEU A 156 -16.54 10.05 -3.43
C LEU A 156 -17.04 9.67 -4.83
N GLY A 157 -17.13 10.62 -5.75
CA GLY A 157 -17.48 10.34 -7.14
C GLY A 157 -16.47 9.40 -7.82
N LYS A 158 -15.17 9.62 -7.59
CA LYS A 158 -14.10 8.74 -8.11
C LYS A 158 -14.10 7.37 -7.44
N ALA A 159 -14.43 7.28 -6.15
CA ALA A 159 -14.56 6.02 -5.43
C ALA A 159 -15.73 5.19 -5.97
N ASP A 160 -16.91 5.78 -6.12
CA ASP A 160 -18.09 5.14 -6.72
C ASP A 160 -17.82 4.67 -8.15
N MET A 161 -17.12 5.49 -8.95
CA MET A 161 -16.70 5.12 -10.30
C MET A 161 -15.75 3.92 -10.29
N ALA A 162 -14.73 3.91 -9.41
CA ALA A 162 -13.77 2.82 -9.32
C ALA A 162 -14.44 1.52 -8.87
N LEU A 163 -15.38 1.60 -7.92
CA LEU A 163 -16.18 0.47 -7.45
C LEU A 163 -16.92 -0.20 -8.62
N LYS A 164 -17.71 0.58 -9.37
CA LYS A 164 -18.51 0.08 -10.50
C LYS A 164 -17.66 -0.38 -11.69
N LYS A 165 -16.65 0.43 -12.08
CA LYS A 165 -15.83 0.18 -13.27
C LYS A 165 -14.96 -1.05 -13.13
N TYR A 166 -14.37 -1.25 -11.95
CA TYR A 166 -13.45 -2.37 -11.71
C TYR A 166 -14.10 -3.50 -10.92
N LYS A 167 -15.36 -3.35 -10.50
CA LYS A 167 -16.08 -4.31 -9.65
C LYS A 167 -15.34 -4.55 -8.33
N MET A 168 -14.84 -3.49 -7.69
CA MET A 168 -14.18 -3.63 -6.38
C MET A 168 -15.21 -3.99 -5.32
N HIS A 169 -14.80 -4.72 -4.28
CA HIS A 169 -15.68 -4.97 -3.14
C HIS A 169 -15.72 -3.77 -2.21
N MET A 170 -14.58 -3.08 -2.06
CA MET A 170 -14.46 -1.87 -1.25
C MET A 170 -13.50 -0.88 -1.92
N VAL A 171 -13.81 0.40 -1.81
CA VAL A 171 -12.88 1.48 -2.15
C VAL A 171 -12.69 2.34 -0.90
N VAL A 172 -11.44 2.44 -0.45
CA VAL A 172 -11.07 3.29 0.69
C VAL A 172 -10.69 4.65 0.15
N ALA A 173 -11.52 5.65 0.46
CA ALA A 173 -11.41 7.03 0.02
C ALA A 173 -10.80 7.88 1.13
N ASN A 174 -9.64 8.47 0.84
CA ASN A 174 -8.88 9.28 1.78
C ASN A 174 -8.72 10.69 1.22
N GLU A 175 -9.08 11.70 2.00
CA GLU A 175 -8.71 13.07 1.70
C GLU A 175 -7.29 13.34 2.21
N LEU A 176 -6.45 13.99 1.39
CA LEU A 176 -5.01 14.11 1.65
C LEU A 176 -4.67 14.72 3.01
N GLN A 177 -5.44 15.71 3.46
CA GLN A 177 -5.22 16.46 4.70
C GLN A 177 -5.63 15.66 5.94
N THR A 178 -6.68 14.85 5.84
CA THR A 178 -7.30 14.13 6.96
C THR A 178 -7.00 12.64 6.96
N ARG A 179 -6.22 12.14 5.97
CA ARG A 179 -5.96 10.69 5.75
C ARG A 179 -5.44 9.89 6.93
N LYS A 180 -4.86 10.54 7.95
CA LYS A 180 -4.37 9.89 9.19
C LYS A 180 -5.44 9.84 10.29
N GLU A 181 -6.47 10.68 10.19
CA GLU A 181 -7.53 10.85 11.19
C GLU A 181 -8.82 10.15 10.75
N GLU A 182 -9.15 10.21 9.47
CA GLU A 182 -10.41 9.70 8.92
C GLU A 182 -10.24 9.16 7.50
N VAL A 183 -10.99 8.10 7.20
CA VAL A 183 -11.18 7.57 5.84
C VAL A 183 -12.65 7.23 5.62
N ILE A 184 -13.11 7.28 4.37
CA ILE A 184 -14.46 6.84 3.99
C ILE A 184 -14.34 5.54 3.20
N VAL A 185 -14.97 4.49 3.70
CA VAL A 185 -15.03 3.19 3.04
C VAL A 185 -16.32 3.13 2.22
N VAL A 186 -16.16 3.03 0.90
CA VAL A 186 -17.26 2.98 -0.07
C VAL A 186 -17.46 1.53 -0.53
N THR A 187 -18.67 1.02 -0.39
CA THR A 187 -19.12 -0.28 -0.91
C THR A 187 -20.34 -0.08 -1.83
N GLU A 188 -20.90 -1.16 -2.38
CA GLU A 188 -22.11 -1.05 -3.22
C GLU A 188 -23.34 -0.69 -2.38
N GLN A 189 -23.33 -1.05 -1.09
CA GLN A 189 -24.46 -0.89 -0.17
C GLN A 189 -24.38 0.41 0.63
N GLU A 190 -23.18 0.86 0.99
CA GLU A 190 -23.01 1.92 1.97
C GLU A 190 -21.69 2.69 1.84
N LYS A 191 -21.63 3.83 2.54
CA LYS A 191 -20.44 4.64 2.75
C LYS A 191 -20.23 4.77 4.25
N ILE A 192 -19.14 4.21 4.75
CA ILE A 192 -18.82 4.12 6.18
C ILE A 192 -17.65 5.05 6.48
N THR A 193 -17.86 6.02 7.36
CA THR A 193 -16.76 6.83 7.87
C THR A 193 -16.03 6.11 9.00
N VAL A 194 -14.74 5.88 8.83
CA VAL A 194 -13.85 5.26 9.81
C VAL A 194 -12.91 6.33 10.36
N ARG A 195 -12.90 6.50 11.68
CA ARG A 195 -12.10 7.51 12.38
C ARG A 195 -11.09 6.86 13.31
N ARG A 196 -9.93 7.49 13.46
CA ARG A 196 -8.92 7.18 14.47
C ARG A 196 -9.51 7.33 15.87
N ASP A 197 -9.12 6.44 16.78
CA ASP A 197 -9.48 6.55 18.18
C ASP A 197 -8.66 7.67 18.84
N THR A 198 -9.27 8.83 19.05
CA THR A 198 -8.60 9.98 19.67
C THR A 198 -8.39 9.82 21.17
N THR A 199 -9.00 8.81 21.81
CA THR A 199 -8.85 8.56 23.24
C THR A 199 -7.57 7.81 23.59
N GLN A 200 -6.97 7.12 22.60
CA GLN A 200 -5.75 6.35 22.77
C GLN A 200 -4.55 7.05 22.13
N PRO A 201 -3.55 7.48 22.94
CA PRO A 201 -2.32 8.04 22.41
C PRO A 201 -1.61 7.05 21.47
N GLY A 202 -1.31 7.49 20.25
CA GLY A 202 -0.63 6.67 19.25
C GLY A 202 -1.52 5.71 18.46
N ALA A 203 -2.85 5.75 18.64
CA ALA A 203 -3.77 5.00 17.78
C ALA A 203 -3.68 5.51 16.33
N ASP A 204 -3.80 4.58 15.38
CA ASP A 204 -3.79 4.83 13.93
C ASP A 204 -5.20 4.60 13.35
N VAL A 205 -5.58 5.35 12.31
CA VAL A 205 -6.85 5.10 11.59
C VAL A 205 -6.90 3.70 10.94
N GLU A 206 -5.72 3.11 10.70
CA GLU A 206 -5.60 1.75 10.20
C GLU A 206 -6.20 0.70 11.15
N ASP A 207 -6.20 0.91 12.48
CA ASP A 207 -6.71 -0.08 13.43
C ASP A 207 -8.21 -0.36 13.25
N PRO A 208 -9.12 0.64 13.32
CA PRO A 208 -10.54 0.43 13.06
C PRO A 208 -10.81 0.09 11.58
N LEU A 209 -10.00 0.58 10.64
CA LEU A 209 -10.14 0.25 9.22
C LEU A 209 -9.88 -1.24 8.97
N ILE A 210 -8.81 -1.79 9.52
CA ILE A 210 -8.45 -3.20 9.33
C ILE A 210 -9.47 -4.11 10.01
N LYS A 211 -10.02 -3.72 11.17
CA LYS A 211 -11.14 -4.43 11.79
C LYS A 211 -12.34 -4.53 10.85
N LEU A 212 -12.78 -3.40 10.29
CA LEU A 212 -13.87 -3.37 9.32
C LEU A 212 -13.57 -4.25 8.09
N VAL A 213 -12.35 -4.16 7.55
CA VAL A 213 -11.92 -4.95 6.39
C VAL A 213 -11.96 -6.46 6.68
N VAL A 214 -11.50 -6.89 7.86
CA VAL A 214 -11.54 -8.30 8.28
C VAL A 214 -12.98 -8.79 8.45
N ASP A 215 -13.87 -7.98 9.04
CA ASP A 215 -15.28 -8.33 9.20
C ASP A 215 -15.96 -8.51 7.84
N ARG A 216 -15.70 -7.61 6.88
CA ARG A 216 -16.24 -7.71 5.51
C ARG A 216 -15.66 -8.88 4.72
N HIS A 217 -14.39 -9.18 4.91
CA HIS A 217 -13.75 -10.31 4.23
C HIS A 217 -14.24 -11.66 4.78
N SER A 218 -14.42 -11.76 6.10
CA SER A 218 -15.02 -12.96 6.72
C SER A 218 -16.42 -13.21 6.18
N ALA A 219 -17.27 -12.17 6.13
CA ALA A 219 -18.60 -12.28 5.54
C ALA A 219 -18.58 -12.67 4.06
N TYR A 220 -17.54 -12.26 3.30
CA TYR A 220 -17.38 -12.66 1.91
C TYR A 220 -16.90 -14.11 1.73
N ILE A 221 -16.11 -14.63 2.67
CA ILE A 221 -15.67 -16.03 2.67
C ILE A 221 -16.85 -16.97 2.99
N ASP A 222 -17.76 -16.52 3.86
CA ASP A 222 -18.89 -17.32 4.34
C ASP A 222 -20.14 -17.27 3.43
N ALA A 223 -20.14 -16.43 2.39
CA ALA A 223 -21.25 -16.21 1.45
C ALA A 223 -21.22 -17.18 0.26
#